data_AF-A0A2D5J9C6-F1
#
_entry.id   AF-A0A2D5J9C6-F1
#
_cell.length_a   1.000
_cell.length_b   1.000
_cell.length_c   1.000
_cell.angle_alpha   90.00
_cell.angle_beta   90.00
_cell.angle_gamma   90.00
#
_symmetry.space_group_name_H-M   'P 1'
#
loop_
_entity.id
_entity.type
_entity.pdbx_description
1 polymer ?
#
loop_
_entity_poly.entity_id
_entity_poly.type
_entity_poly.pdbx_seq_one_letter_code
_entity_poly.pdbx_strand_id
1 'polypeptide(L)'
;MTTWTFKAILAGLALIVLAGCTEDFATLGKTGAGNQNTTVVMGGGRVALRAPPGFCIDPASVTKSGRDGFAMLARCNRLSPETAIATLSGQSPAVVTVSTKPWTLGDQPITATTIADAYPQGMVIEQRNGPVVPMVKARGGAPERSGLGKVHWRSAFVVNDQLVVLGLFAPENSRAVGATGASLLGQLAQRTMSASRQIAVPIAATAAKE
;
A
#
# COMPACT_ATOMS: atom_id res chain seq x y z
N MET A 1 -68.85 -49.37 -51.50
CA MET A 1 -69.68 -48.15 -51.54
C MET A 1 -69.17 -47.23 -50.45
N THR A 2 -68.76 -46.04 -50.86
CA THR A 2 -68.03 -45.02 -50.09
C THR A 2 -68.97 -44.15 -49.26
N THR A 3 -68.37 -43.35 -48.36
CA THR A 3 -68.92 -42.27 -47.49
C THR A 3 -69.29 -42.77 -46.07
N TRP A 4 -69.00 -42.07 -44.95
CA TRP A 4 -68.62 -40.66 -44.76
C TRP A 4 -68.04 -40.40 -43.35
N THR A 5 -67.41 -39.24 -43.24
CA THR A 5 -66.48 -38.65 -42.24
C THR A 5 -67.10 -38.06 -40.97
N PHE A 6 -66.27 -37.84 -39.93
CA PHE A 6 -65.98 -36.58 -39.18
C PHE A 6 -65.61 -36.90 -37.71
N LYS A 7 -64.33 -36.83 -37.28
CA LYS A 7 -63.47 -35.69 -36.86
C LYS A 7 -63.62 -35.27 -35.38
N ALA A 8 -62.44 -35.25 -34.72
CA ALA A 8 -62.01 -34.40 -33.60
C ALA A 8 -62.36 -34.81 -32.17
N ILE A 9 -61.38 -35.39 -31.45
CA ILE A 9 -61.13 -35.05 -30.04
C ILE A 9 -59.61 -34.86 -29.87
N LEU A 10 -59.23 -33.61 -29.60
CA LEU A 10 -57.89 -33.17 -29.22
C LEU A 10 -57.58 -33.63 -27.79
N ALA A 11 -56.49 -34.38 -27.63
CA ALA A 11 -55.86 -34.62 -26.33
C ALA A 11 -54.81 -33.52 -26.09
N GLY A 12 -55.16 -32.53 -25.27
CA GLY A 12 -54.24 -31.49 -24.80
C GLY A 12 -53.83 -31.79 -23.35
N LEU A 13 -52.66 -32.38 -23.18
CA LEU A 13 -52.08 -32.79 -21.90
C LEU A 13 -50.71 -32.12 -21.80
N ALA A 14 -50.60 -31.05 -21.00
CA ALA A 14 -49.33 -30.57 -20.45
C ALA A 14 -49.59 -29.51 -19.36
N LEU A 15 -49.50 -29.95 -18.10
CA LEU A 15 -49.34 -29.08 -16.94
C LEU A 15 -48.02 -28.30 -17.06
N ILE A 16 -48.07 -26.97 -16.97
CA ILE A 16 -46.89 -26.16 -16.69
C ILE A 16 -47.00 -25.69 -15.23
N VAL A 17 -46.22 -26.34 -14.37
CA VAL A 17 -45.97 -25.93 -12.99
C VAL A 17 -44.95 -24.79 -13.04
N LEU A 18 -45.38 -23.56 -12.77
CA LEU A 18 -44.46 -22.44 -12.52
C LEU A 18 -43.86 -22.63 -11.11
N ALA A 19 -42.73 -23.33 -11.04
CA ALA A 19 -41.85 -23.27 -9.88
C ALA A 19 -41.09 -21.94 -9.91
N GLY A 20 -41.22 -21.15 -8.85
CA GLY A 20 -40.46 -19.91 -8.66
C GLY A 20 -38.99 -20.20 -8.37
N CYS A 21 -38.10 -19.58 -9.13
CA CYS A 21 -36.75 -19.28 -8.70
C CYS A 21 -36.72 -17.78 -8.41
N THR A 22 -36.98 -17.38 -7.17
CA THR A 22 -36.58 -16.03 -6.74
C THR A 22 -35.07 -16.02 -6.70
N GLU A 23 -34.48 -15.23 -7.58
CA GLU A 23 -33.04 -15.12 -7.75
C GLU A 23 -32.35 -14.80 -6.42
N ASP A 24 -31.23 -15.48 -6.20
CA ASP A 24 -30.35 -15.39 -5.05
C ASP A 24 -30.11 -13.95 -4.58
N PHE A 25 -30.87 -13.52 -3.58
CA PHE A 25 -30.62 -12.31 -2.79
C PHE A 25 -29.40 -12.45 -1.85
N ALA A 26 -28.53 -13.44 -2.08
CA ALA A 26 -27.38 -13.79 -1.26
C ALA A 26 -26.05 -13.20 -1.76
N THR A 27 -26.07 -12.30 -2.76
CA THR A 27 -24.84 -11.69 -3.30
C THR A 27 -24.71 -10.17 -3.11
N LEU A 28 -25.62 -9.52 -2.37
CA LEU A 28 -25.49 -8.13 -1.92
C LEU A 28 -24.56 -7.97 -0.70
N GLY A 29 -23.38 -8.60 -0.73
CA GLY A 29 -22.47 -8.61 0.42
C GLY A 29 -21.02 -9.02 0.14
N LYS A 30 -20.63 -9.17 -1.13
CA LYS A 30 -19.21 -9.17 -1.51
C LYS A 30 -18.92 -7.90 -2.27
N THR A 31 -18.71 -6.81 -1.54
CA THR A 31 -17.76 -5.80 -2.02
C THR A 31 -16.47 -6.56 -2.29
N GLY A 32 -16.15 -6.77 -3.56
CA GLY A 32 -14.91 -7.41 -3.95
C GLY A 32 -13.79 -6.74 -3.18
N ALA A 33 -13.10 -7.51 -2.34
CA ALA A 33 -11.72 -7.21 -2.01
C ALA A 33 -10.94 -7.37 -3.33
N GLY A 34 -11.13 -6.42 -4.26
CA GLY A 34 -10.34 -6.32 -5.48
C GLY A 34 -8.89 -6.35 -5.04
N ASN A 35 -8.08 -7.20 -5.66
CA ASN A 35 -6.72 -7.53 -5.31
C ASN A 35 -5.92 -6.27 -4.94
N GLN A 36 -5.97 -5.88 -3.66
CA GLN A 36 -5.40 -4.61 -3.22
C GLN A 36 -3.91 -4.85 -3.15
N ASN A 37 -3.14 -4.15 -3.99
CA ASN A 37 -1.67 -4.18 -4.01
C ASN A 37 -1.15 -3.68 -2.66
N THR A 38 -1.12 -4.54 -1.65
CA THR A 38 -0.81 -4.19 -0.26
C THR A 38 0.50 -4.80 0.19
N THR A 39 1.11 -5.65 -0.63
CA THR A 39 2.41 -6.26 -0.37
C THR A 39 3.25 -6.28 -1.64
N VAL A 40 4.54 -5.99 -1.50
CA VAL A 40 5.54 -6.22 -2.55
C VAL A 40 6.88 -6.60 -1.93
N VAL A 41 7.60 -7.50 -2.58
CA VAL A 41 8.98 -7.83 -2.20
C VAL A 41 9.95 -7.01 -3.05
N MET A 42 10.89 -6.31 -2.40
CA MET A 42 11.89 -5.43 -2.98
C MET A 42 13.25 -5.56 -2.26
N GLY A 43 14.24 -4.74 -2.64
CA GLY A 43 15.58 -4.75 -2.01
C GLY A 43 16.32 -6.08 -2.19
N GLY A 44 16.25 -6.68 -3.38
CA GLY A 44 16.88 -7.98 -3.66
C GLY A 44 16.27 -9.15 -2.90
N GLY A 45 14.96 -9.10 -2.60
CA GLY A 45 14.28 -10.16 -1.85
C GLY A 45 14.39 -10.04 -0.33
N ARG A 46 14.87 -8.90 0.18
CA ARG A 46 15.18 -8.69 1.61
C ARG A 46 14.17 -7.82 2.34
N VAL A 47 13.31 -7.11 1.61
CA VAL A 47 12.26 -6.27 2.19
C VAL A 47 10.91 -6.69 1.64
N ALA A 48 10.03 -7.20 2.51
CA ALA A 48 8.62 -7.40 2.23
C ALA A 48 7.85 -6.15 2.69
N LEU A 49 7.73 -5.17 1.79
CA LEU A 49 6.98 -3.95 2.02
C LEU A 49 5.49 -4.30 2.16
N ARG A 50 4.89 -3.94 3.30
CA ARG A 50 3.48 -4.22 3.59
C ARG A 50 2.72 -2.98 4.01
N ALA A 51 1.74 -2.59 3.19
CA ALA A 51 0.95 -1.40 3.38
C ALA A 51 0.14 -1.44 4.70
N PRO A 52 -0.02 -0.28 5.37
CA PRO A 52 -0.94 -0.13 6.49
C PRO A 52 -2.41 -0.13 6.02
N PRO A 53 -3.38 -0.34 6.91
CA PRO A 53 -4.81 -0.35 6.55
C PRO A 53 -5.22 0.93 5.81
N GLY A 54 -5.99 0.76 4.73
CA GLY A 54 -6.48 1.86 3.89
C GLY A 54 -5.46 2.44 2.91
N PHE A 55 -4.23 1.93 2.89
CA PHE A 55 -3.20 2.28 1.92
C PHE A 55 -2.88 1.12 0.99
N CYS A 56 -2.58 1.47 -0.25
CA CYS A 56 -2.20 0.56 -1.30
C CYS A 56 -0.92 1.06 -1.95
N ILE A 57 -0.09 0.12 -2.37
CA ILE A 57 1.13 0.30 -3.14
C ILE A 57 0.69 0.60 -4.58
N ASP A 58 1.22 1.68 -5.13
CA ASP A 58 1.09 1.98 -6.55
C ASP A 58 2.03 1.04 -7.34
N PRO A 59 1.50 0.07 -8.10
CA PRO A 59 2.33 -0.89 -8.83
C PRO A 59 3.21 -0.21 -9.88
N ALA A 60 2.78 0.91 -10.47
CA ALA A 60 3.53 1.63 -11.49
C ALA A 60 4.77 2.33 -10.91
N SER A 61 4.77 2.61 -9.60
CA SER A 61 5.90 3.22 -8.91
C SER A 61 6.98 2.21 -8.49
N VAL A 62 6.70 0.90 -8.55
CA VAL A 62 7.61 -0.12 -8.01
C VAL A 62 8.82 -0.28 -8.92
N THR A 63 9.99 0.03 -8.39
CA THR A 63 11.27 -0.26 -9.05
C THR A 63 12.09 -1.23 -8.21
N LYS A 64 12.79 -2.16 -8.88
CA LYS A 64 13.64 -3.17 -8.26
C LYS A 64 14.93 -3.26 -9.07
N SER A 65 16.03 -2.74 -8.54
CA SER A 65 17.33 -2.74 -9.20
C SER A 65 18.38 -3.34 -8.26
N GLY A 66 18.66 -4.64 -8.43
CA GLY A 66 19.52 -5.37 -7.50
C GLY A 66 18.99 -5.31 -6.07
N ARG A 67 19.76 -4.71 -5.16
CA ARG A 67 19.37 -4.46 -3.76
C ARG A 67 18.77 -3.06 -3.54
N ASP A 68 18.69 -2.23 -4.56
CA ASP A 68 17.95 -0.98 -4.49
C ASP A 68 16.47 -1.19 -4.86
N GLY A 69 15.61 -0.38 -4.29
CA GLY A 69 14.20 -0.42 -4.62
C GLY A 69 13.47 0.87 -4.27
N PHE A 70 12.36 1.10 -4.94
CA PHE A 70 11.45 2.21 -4.66
C PHE A 70 10.00 1.76 -4.80
N ALA A 71 9.12 2.36 -4.01
CA ALA A 71 7.68 2.22 -4.13
C ALA A 71 6.96 3.45 -3.55
N MET A 72 5.76 3.72 -4.05
CA MET A 72 4.84 4.71 -3.52
C MET A 72 3.59 4.03 -2.98
N LEU A 73 3.04 4.58 -1.90
CA LEU A 73 1.76 4.20 -1.35
C LEU A 73 0.85 5.42 -1.29
N ALA A 74 -0.42 5.21 -1.59
CA ALA A 74 -1.48 6.19 -1.40
C ALA A 74 -2.71 5.49 -0.82
N ARG A 75 -3.75 6.25 -0.49
CA ARG A 75 -5.02 5.63 -0.11
C ARG A 75 -5.57 4.78 -1.26
N CYS A 76 -6.06 3.58 -0.96
CA CYS A 76 -6.52 2.65 -1.99
C CYS A 76 -7.62 3.25 -2.90
N ASN A 77 -8.53 4.03 -2.31
CA ASN A 77 -9.60 4.73 -3.04
C ASN A 77 -9.10 5.85 -3.99
N ARG A 78 -7.84 6.27 -3.87
CA ARG A 78 -7.22 7.24 -4.79
C ARG A 78 -6.46 6.57 -5.93
N LEU A 79 -6.19 5.27 -5.83
CA LEU A 79 -5.50 4.49 -6.87
C LEU A 79 -6.47 3.76 -7.81
N SER A 80 -7.76 3.70 -7.48
CA SER A 80 -8.80 3.25 -8.42
C SER A 80 -9.47 4.45 -9.11
N PRO A 81 -9.58 4.46 -10.45
CA PRO A 81 -10.33 5.48 -11.20
C PRO A 81 -11.80 5.61 -10.75
N GLU A 82 -12.40 4.52 -10.29
CA GLU A 82 -13.83 4.43 -9.92
C GLU A 82 -14.14 5.14 -8.59
N THR A 83 -13.14 5.38 -7.75
CA THR A 83 -13.30 5.98 -6.41
C THR A 83 -12.68 7.37 -6.28
N ALA A 84 -12.30 8.01 -7.40
CA ALA A 84 -11.73 9.37 -7.41
C ALA A 84 -12.67 10.44 -6.79
N ILE A 85 -13.98 10.16 -6.70
CA ILE A 85 -15.01 11.01 -6.06
C ILE A 85 -14.96 10.92 -4.51
N ALA A 86 -14.12 10.06 -3.92
CA ALA A 86 -13.95 9.94 -2.47
C ALA A 86 -13.35 11.19 -1.77
N THR A 87 -13.11 12.28 -2.51
CA THR A 87 -12.77 13.63 -1.99
C THR A 87 -13.75 14.14 -0.92
N LEU A 88 -14.98 13.63 -0.86
CA LEU A 88 -15.98 14.01 0.14
C LEU A 88 -15.81 13.33 1.52
N SER A 89 -14.95 12.32 1.64
CA SER A 89 -14.84 11.50 2.87
C SER A 89 -13.98 12.10 4.00
N GLY A 90 -13.48 13.33 3.86
CA GLY A 90 -12.68 14.01 4.91
C GLY A 90 -11.34 13.32 5.26
N GLN A 91 -10.91 12.37 4.43
CA GLN A 91 -9.69 11.61 4.62
C GLN A 91 -8.50 12.40 4.10
N SER A 92 -7.56 12.70 5.00
CA SER A 92 -6.33 13.44 4.68
C SER A 92 -5.58 12.74 3.53
N PRO A 93 -5.36 13.41 2.39
CA PRO A 93 -4.51 12.87 1.33
C PRO A 93 -3.10 12.74 1.88
N ALA A 94 -2.47 11.59 1.65
CA ALA A 94 -1.06 11.39 1.96
C ALA A 94 -0.47 10.46 0.93
N VAL A 95 0.73 10.79 0.49
CA VAL A 95 1.58 9.94 -0.36
C VAL A 95 2.77 9.53 0.48
N VAL A 96 3.00 8.22 0.56
CA VAL A 96 4.15 7.66 1.24
C VAL A 96 5.12 7.12 0.21
N THR A 97 6.39 7.51 0.28
CA THR A 97 7.48 6.95 -0.52
C THR A 97 8.30 6.00 0.34
N VAL A 98 8.70 4.89 -0.25
CA VAL A 98 9.59 3.90 0.36
C VAL A 98 10.77 3.71 -0.58
N SER A 99 11.98 3.82 -0.05
CA SER A 99 13.18 3.40 -0.77
C SER A 99 14.00 2.43 0.05
N THR A 100 14.67 1.50 -0.62
CA THR A 100 15.55 0.51 0.01
C THR A 100 16.93 0.60 -0.59
N LYS A 101 17.96 0.44 0.25
CA LYS A 101 19.37 0.36 -0.15
C LYS A 101 20.11 -0.63 0.74
N PRO A 102 21.24 -1.21 0.31
CA PRO A 102 22.16 -1.91 1.21
C PRO A 102 22.52 -1.10 2.45
N TRP A 103 22.55 -1.79 3.60
CA TRP A 103 23.05 -1.26 4.87
C TRP A 103 24.08 -2.25 5.41
N THR A 104 25.23 -1.73 5.84
CA THR A 104 26.36 -2.51 6.35
C THR A 104 26.58 -2.27 7.83
N LEU A 105 27.16 -3.25 8.53
CA LEU A 105 27.32 -3.21 10.00
C LEU A 105 28.28 -2.10 10.50
N GLY A 106 28.91 -1.32 9.61
CA GLY A 106 29.73 -0.15 9.94
C GLY A 106 29.04 1.19 9.66
N ASP A 107 27.83 1.17 9.10
CA ASP A 107 27.07 2.38 8.82
C ASP A 107 26.56 3.02 10.13
N GLN A 108 26.40 4.34 10.12
CA GLN A 108 25.93 5.08 11.28
C GLN A 108 24.57 4.54 11.77
N PRO A 109 24.36 4.37 13.09
CA PRO A 109 23.07 3.94 13.62
C PRO A 109 21.93 4.85 13.17
N ILE A 110 20.79 4.25 12.83
CA ILE A 110 19.61 5.00 12.44
C ILE A 110 18.90 5.49 13.71
N THR A 111 18.95 6.81 13.94
CA THR A 111 18.37 7.52 15.08
C THR A 111 17.64 8.77 14.57
N ALA A 112 16.84 9.43 15.42
CA ALA A 112 16.17 10.66 14.99
C ALA A 112 17.20 11.75 14.64
N THR A 113 18.32 11.81 15.37
CA THR A 113 19.44 12.72 15.12
C THR A 113 20.07 12.45 13.75
N THR A 114 20.41 11.21 13.43
CA THR A 114 21.07 10.89 12.15
C THR A 114 20.15 11.11 10.95
N ILE A 115 18.83 10.98 11.13
CA ILE A 115 17.84 11.41 10.12
C ILE A 115 17.78 12.94 10.01
N ALA A 116 17.88 13.65 11.13
CA ALA A 116 17.84 15.12 11.17
C ALA A 116 19.08 15.74 10.52
N ASP A 117 20.25 15.11 10.65
CA ASP A 117 21.51 15.55 10.05
C ASP A 117 21.48 15.54 8.51
N ALA A 118 20.54 14.81 7.90
CA ALA A 118 20.31 14.83 6.46
C ALA A 118 19.62 16.12 5.96
N TYR A 119 19.22 17.03 6.86
CA TYR A 119 18.56 18.29 6.54
C TYR A 119 19.49 19.49 6.77
N PRO A 120 19.36 20.55 5.95
CA PRO A 120 19.99 21.84 6.25
C PRO A 120 19.57 22.36 7.63
N GLN A 121 20.44 23.14 8.26
CA GLN A 121 20.13 23.77 9.55
C GLN A 121 18.83 24.60 9.48
N GLY A 122 18.01 24.53 10.53
CA GLY A 122 16.73 25.24 10.63
C GLY A 122 15.55 24.60 9.88
N MET A 123 15.77 23.50 9.14
CA MET A 123 14.69 22.82 8.41
C MET A 123 13.97 21.75 9.24
N VAL A 124 14.60 21.25 10.30
CA VAL A 124 14.01 20.26 11.20
C VAL A 124 13.04 20.95 12.16
N ILE A 125 11.78 20.50 12.16
CA ILE A 125 10.70 21.04 13.00
C ILE A 125 10.54 20.19 14.25
N GLU A 126 10.67 18.87 14.12
CA GLU A 126 10.47 17.93 15.22
C GLU A 126 11.34 16.70 15.00
N GLN A 127 12.04 16.27 16.06
CA GLN A 127 12.63 14.94 16.12
C GLN A 127 11.80 14.09 17.08
N ARG A 128 11.54 12.84 16.70
CA ARG A 128 10.75 11.93 17.51
C ARG A 128 11.38 10.54 17.49
N ASN A 129 11.71 10.04 18.67
CA ASN A 129 12.02 8.63 18.87
C ASN A 129 10.70 7.88 19.03
N GLY A 130 10.10 7.48 17.90
CA GLY A 130 8.86 6.71 17.90
C GLY A 130 9.06 5.33 18.55
N PRO A 131 7.97 4.69 19.00
CA PRO A 131 8.05 3.39 19.68
C PRO A 131 8.61 2.26 18.79
N VAL A 132 8.53 2.42 17.46
CA VAL A 132 8.99 1.44 16.48
C VAL A 132 10.19 1.95 15.68
N VAL A 133 10.16 3.22 15.26
CA VAL A 133 11.18 3.82 14.41
C VAL A 133 11.42 5.28 14.77
N PRO A 134 12.67 5.77 14.65
CA PRO A 134 12.96 7.19 14.72
C PRO A 134 12.34 7.92 13.53
N MET A 135 11.95 9.17 13.74
CA MET A 135 11.37 10.00 12.70
C MET A 135 11.65 11.48 12.93
N VAL A 136 11.62 12.23 11.83
CA VAL A 136 11.83 13.66 11.78
C VAL A 136 10.71 14.30 10.98
N LYS A 137 10.12 15.36 11.52
CA LYS A 137 9.29 16.28 10.75
C LYS A 137 10.16 17.44 10.31
N ALA A 138 10.20 17.70 9.01
CA ALA A 138 11.05 18.74 8.45
C ALA A 138 10.32 19.52 7.35
N ARG A 139 10.86 20.70 7.03
CA ARG A 139 10.46 21.53 5.90
C ARG A 139 11.46 21.39 4.75
N GLY A 140 10.98 21.35 3.51
CA GLY A 140 11.83 21.31 2.32
C GLY A 140 12.56 19.97 2.12
N GLY A 141 13.23 19.78 0.97
CA GLY A 141 13.84 18.48 0.60
C GLY A 141 12.87 17.49 -0.07
N ALA A 142 11.69 17.96 -0.46
CA ALA A 142 10.77 17.31 -1.39
C ALA A 142 10.66 18.19 -2.65
N PRO A 143 10.45 17.62 -3.85
CA PRO A 143 10.11 18.43 -5.01
C PRO A 143 8.84 19.22 -4.70
N GLU A 144 8.86 20.54 -4.85
CA GLU A 144 7.65 21.34 -4.79
C GLU A 144 6.72 20.86 -5.92
N ARG A 145 5.61 20.22 -5.55
CA ARG A 145 4.55 19.81 -6.47
C ARG A 145 3.24 20.42 -6.01
N SER A 146 2.39 20.80 -6.95
CA SER A 146 1.06 21.32 -6.65
C SER A 146 0.29 20.34 -5.76
N GLY A 147 -0.29 20.84 -4.67
CA GLY A 147 -1.09 20.07 -3.72
C GLY A 147 -0.33 19.33 -2.61
N LEU A 148 1.01 19.35 -2.60
CA LEU A 148 1.81 18.87 -1.46
C LEU A 148 2.34 20.04 -0.64
N GLY A 149 2.23 19.93 0.69
CA GLY A 149 2.77 20.93 1.60
C GLY A 149 4.28 20.84 1.74
N LYS A 150 4.89 21.93 2.22
CA LYS A 150 6.35 22.01 2.42
C LYS A 150 6.85 21.19 3.61
N VAL A 151 5.95 20.74 4.48
CA VAL A 151 6.26 19.97 5.68
C VAL A 151 5.95 18.50 5.45
N HIS A 152 6.91 17.64 5.79
CA HIS A 152 6.76 16.19 5.66
C HIS A 152 7.38 15.45 6.83
N TRP A 153 6.96 14.20 6.98
CA TRP A 153 7.60 13.25 7.89
C TRP A 153 8.61 12.40 7.12
N ARG A 154 9.75 12.13 7.75
CA ARG A 154 10.71 11.11 7.33
C ARG A 154 11.06 10.18 8.46
N SER A 155 11.27 8.93 8.12
CA SER A 155 11.67 7.89 9.05
C SER A 155 12.59 6.92 8.31
N ALA A 156 13.41 6.20 9.06
CA ALA A 156 14.22 5.15 8.49
C ALA A 156 14.41 4.03 9.50
N PHE A 157 14.68 2.83 8.99
CA PHE A 157 15.02 1.67 9.80
C PHE A 157 15.78 0.64 8.98
N VAL A 158 16.41 -0.31 9.65
CA VAL A 158 17.14 -1.40 9.02
C VAL A 158 16.39 -2.71 9.20
N VAL A 159 16.29 -3.51 8.13
CA VAL A 159 15.82 -4.89 8.17
C VAL A 159 16.57 -5.73 7.13
N ASN A 160 17.04 -6.93 7.49
CA ASN A 160 17.73 -7.86 6.58
C ASN A 160 18.89 -7.20 5.78
N ASP A 161 19.72 -6.40 6.46
CA ASP A 161 20.84 -5.64 5.87
C ASP A 161 20.39 -4.64 4.79
N GLN A 162 19.17 -4.11 4.93
CA GLN A 162 18.61 -3.08 4.07
C GLN A 162 18.19 -1.88 4.90
N LEU A 163 18.68 -0.71 4.53
CA LEU A 163 18.13 0.56 4.98
C LEU A 163 16.82 0.80 4.23
N VAL A 164 15.73 0.94 4.97
CA VAL A 164 14.43 1.33 4.47
C VAL A 164 14.17 2.78 4.87
N VAL A 165 14.04 3.66 3.89
CA VAL A 165 13.73 5.08 4.11
C VAL A 165 12.28 5.34 3.74
N LEU A 166 11.55 5.94 4.66
CA LEU A 166 10.15 6.32 4.52
C LEU A 166 10.03 7.84 4.43
N GLY A 167 9.15 8.29 3.54
CA GLY A 167 8.75 9.69 3.42
C GLY A 167 7.25 9.81 3.33
N LEU A 168 6.64 10.71 4.09
CA LEU A 168 5.20 10.99 4.00
C LEU A 168 5.01 12.45 3.66
N PHE A 169 4.36 12.69 2.52
CA PHE A 169 3.98 14.00 2.02
C PHE A 169 2.47 14.13 2.03
N ALA A 170 1.98 15.29 2.42
CA ALA A 170 0.56 15.56 2.50
C ALA A 170 0.30 17.06 2.26
N PRO A 171 -0.95 17.47 1.96
CA PRO A 171 -1.31 18.88 1.88
C PRO A 171 -1.00 19.60 3.18
N GLU A 172 -0.75 20.91 3.07
CA GLU A 172 -0.61 21.78 4.23
C GLU A 172 -1.84 21.69 5.15
N ASN A 173 -1.62 21.83 6.45
CA ASN A 173 -2.66 21.80 7.49
C ASN A 173 -3.47 20.50 7.58
N SER A 174 -3.10 19.47 6.83
CA SER A 174 -3.79 18.18 6.86
C SER A 174 -3.38 17.36 8.11
N ARG A 175 -4.25 16.49 8.62
CA ARG A 175 -3.93 15.66 9.80
C ARG A 175 -2.67 14.81 9.60
N ALA A 176 -2.37 14.47 8.35
CA ALA A 176 -1.19 13.69 7.96
C ALA A 176 0.15 14.42 8.16
N VAL A 177 0.18 15.75 8.29
CA VAL A 177 1.42 16.46 8.69
C VAL A 177 1.64 16.46 10.21
N GLY A 178 0.64 16.02 10.99
CA GLY A 178 0.71 15.89 12.45
C GLY A 178 0.92 14.45 12.93
N ALA A 179 0.44 14.14 14.13
CA ALA A 179 0.60 12.83 14.77
C ALA A 179 -0.01 11.66 13.96
N THR A 180 -1.04 11.91 13.15
CA THR A 180 -1.62 10.88 12.28
C THR A 180 -0.61 10.40 11.24
N GLY A 181 0.21 11.29 10.67
CA GLY A 181 1.27 10.90 9.74
C GLY A 181 2.40 10.11 10.41
N ALA A 182 2.84 10.57 11.58
CA ALA A 182 3.81 9.85 12.41
C ALA A 182 3.34 8.43 12.73
N SER A 183 2.07 8.27 13.13
CA SER A 183 1.46 6.97 13.40
C SER A 183 1.38 6.10 12.14
N LEU A 184 1.02 6.69 11.00
CA LEU A 184 0.99 5.97 9.72
C LEU A 184 2.37 5.40 9.35
N LEU A 185 3.44 6.19 9.50
CA LEU A 185 4.81 5.72 9.25
C LEU A 185 5.23 4.63 10.24
N GLY A 186 4.89 4.77 11.52
CA GLY A 186 5.16 3.73 12.53
C GLY A 186 4.47 2.40 12.20
N GLN A 187 3.20 2.45 11.77
CA GLN A 187 2.46 1.25 11.36
C GLN A 187 3.04 0.61 10.10
N LEU A 188 3.42 1.42 9.11
CA LEU A 188 4.07 0.93 7.90
C LEU A 188 5.41 0.24 8.21
N ALA A 189 6.23 0.87 9.06
CA ALA A 189 7.51 0.32 9.48
C ALA A 189 7.32 -1.01 10.23
N GLN A 190 6.44 -1.05 11.24
CA GLN A 190 6.16 -2.27 12.01
C GLN A 190 5.71 -3.43 11.11
N ARG A 191 4.76 -3.19 10.21
CA ARG A 191 4.22 -4.22 9.31
C ARG A 191 5.27 -4.71 8.33
N THR A 192 6.10 -3.80 7.81
CA THR A 192 7.18 -4.13 6.88
C THR A 192 8.28 -4.92 7.57
N MET A 193 8.69 -4.53 8.79
CA MET A 193 9.66 -5.29 9.59
C MET A 193 9.14 -6.71 9.88
N SER A 194 7.90 -6.84 10.37
CA SER A 194 7.31 -8.13 10.69
C SER A 194 7.21 -9.03 9.45
N ALA A 195 6.75 -8.50 8.32
CA ALA A 195 6.67 -9.26 7.07
C ALA A 195 8.06 -9.64 6.55
N SER A 196 9.04 -8.74 6.65
CA SER A 196 10.41 -9.00 6.16
C SER A 196 11.15 -10.03 7.01
N ARG A 197 10.80 -10.21 8.30
CA ARG A 197 11.35 -11.29 9.12
C ARG A 197 10.85 -12.68 8.72
N GLN A 198 9.80 -12.76 7.91
CA GLN A 198 9.19 -14.01 7.47
C GLN A 198 9.69 -14.47 6.10
N ILE A 199 10.42 -13.63 5.36
CA ILE A 199 10.95 -14.02 4.05
C ILE A 199 12.31 -14.70 4.20
N ALA A 200 12.55 -15.76 3.42
CA ALA A 200 13.87 -16.33 3.30
C ALA A 200 14.79 -15.31 2.62
N VAL A 201 15.84 -14.88 3.31
CA VAL A 201 16.82 -13.94 2.78
C VAL A 201 17.83 -14.71 1.93
N PRO A 202 18.02 -14.38 0.64
CA PRO A 202 19.07 -14.99 -0.16
C PRO A 202 20.44 -14.70 0.49
N ILE A 203 21.12 -15.75 0.91
CA ILE A 203 22.52 -15.68 1.35
C ILE A 203 23.33 -15.37 0.10
N ALA A 204 24.10 -14.29 0.12
CA ALA A 204 25.06 -14.05 -0.96
C ALA A 204 26.02 -15.24 -0.98
N ALA A 205 26.03 -16.01 -2.07
CA ALA A 205 27.03 -17.05 -2.26
C ALA A 205 28.40 -16.39 -2.12
N THR A 206 29.13 -16.76 -1.07
CA THR A 206 30.49 -16.29 -0.84
C THR A 206 31.28 -16.64 -2.10
N ALA A 207 31.80 -15.63 -2.78
CA ALA A 207 32.69 -15.82 -3.91
C ALA A 207 34.00 -16.45 -3.40
N ALA A 208 34.01 -17.78 -3.28
CA ALA A 208 35.24 -18.55 -3.33
C ALA A 208 35.69 -18.55 -4.80
N LYS A 209 36.67 -17.71 -5.10
CA LYS A 209 37.49 -17.88 -6.29
C LYS A 209 38.94 -17.88 -5.82
N GLU A 210 39.48 -19.09 -5.71
CA GLU A 210 40.91 -19.39 -5.71
C GLU A 210 41.56 -18.92 -7.01
#